data_AF-A0A2H1YH83-F1
#
_entry.id   AF-A0A2H1YH83-F1
#
_cell.length_a   1.000
_cell.length_b   1.000
_cell.length_c   1.000
_cell.angle_alpha   90.00
_cell.angle_beta   90.00
_cell.angle_gamma   90.00
#
_symmetry.space_group_name_H-M   'P 1'
#
loop_
_entity.id
_entity.type
_entity.pdbx_description
1 polymer ?
#
loop_
_entity_poly.entity_id
_entity_poly.type
_entity_poly.pdbx_seq_one_letter_code
_entity_poly.pdbx_strand_id
1 'polypeptide(L)'
;MLYGKIIFKTASILERFFLFIFETMIKFIKKFRDSILDKAIAYTQDKVDKMEAEKDDTNWHEVNQANKIAQQFKNRQIESLIMKLIESHYIIQSTKNFETFKSRYNLFYDKLNEILPIKEGWRFKDAFNDTATKYKLMYHDRNTIAIQKDLENFNESDFFEKHFFNCANLYVLEQNSKIEALKTEKAKQNRKDKLNSKIDEFLAYLSDSFGYSDNDLFFEKIENLKQ
;
A
#
# COMPACT_ATOMS: atom_id res chain seq x y z
N MET A 1 46.05 47.13 -94.00
CA MET A 1 44.91 46.79 -93.11
C MET A 1 45.05 45.36 -92.54
N LEU A 2 46.06 45.08 -91.69
CA LEU A 2 46.19 43.75 -91.07
C LEU A 2 46.34 43.75 -89.53
N TYR A 3 46.61 44.90 -88.91
CA TYR A 3 46.79 44.98 -87.45
C TYR A 3 45.49 45.14 -86.64
N GLY A 4 44.36 45.49 -87.27
CA GLY A 4 43.08 45.69 -86.58
C GLY A 4 42.28 44.42 -86.26
N LYS A 5 42.53 43.30 -86.95
CA LYS A 5 41.76 42.04 -86.79
C LYS A 5 42.33 41.10 -85.72
N ILE A 6 43.60 41.23 -85.37
CA ILE A 6 44.26 40.38 -84.36
C ILE A 6 43.95 40.88 -82.94
N ILE A 7 43.93 42.21 -82.75
CA ILE A 7 43.64 42.85 -81.45
C ILE A 7 42.19 42.59 -81.00
N PHE A 8 41.24 42.57 -81.93
CA PHE A 8 39.83 42.27 -81.60
C PHE A 8 39.59 40.78 -81.24
N LYS A 9 40.41 39.87 -81.75
CA LYS A 9 40.25 38.42 -81.50
C LYS A 9 40.89 37.98 -80.18
N THR A 10 42.01 38.61 -79.79
CA THR A 10 42.70 38.37 -78.52
C THR A 10 41.94 38.95 -77.31
N ALA A 11 41.27 40.11 -77.47
CA ALA A 11 40.40 40.67 -76.43
C ALA A 11 39.26 39.70 -76.04
N SER A 12 38.64 39.02 -77.03
CA SER A 12 37.56 38.05 -76.77
C SER A 12 38.01 36.76 -76.08
N ILE A 13 39.28 36.37 -76.21
CA ILE A 13 39.84 35.17 -75.55
C ILE A 13 40.14 35.47 -74.09
N LEU A 14 40.68 36.66 -73.80
CA LEU A 14 40.92 37.13 -72.44
C LEU A 14 39.61 37.30 -71.66
N GLU A 15 38.57 37.89 -72.26
CA GLU A 15 37.25 38.00 -71.63
C GLU A 15 36.63 36.62 -71.31
N ARG A 16 36.71 35.67 -72.24
CA ARG A 16 36.22 34.29 -72.02
C ARG A 16 37.00 33.56 -70.92
N PHE A 17 38.31 33.80 -70.81
CA PHE A 17 39.13 33.23 -69.75
C PHE A 17 38.80 33.83 -68.38
N PHE A 18 38.60 35.15 -68.30
CA PHE A 18 38.14 35.82 -67.08
C PHE A 18 36.76 35.35 -66.64
N LEU A 19 35.81 35.21 -67.57
CA LEU A 19 34.48 34.65 -67.29
C LEU A 19 34.55 33.21 -66.77
N PHE A 20 35.41 32.38 -67.37
CA PHE A 20 35.60 31.00 -66.92
C PHE A 20 36.19 30.90 -65.49
N ILE A 21 37.19 31.72 -65.18
CA ILE A 21 37.76 31.80 -63.82
C ILE A 21 36.70 32.28 -62.82
N PHE A 22 35.95 33.32 -63.19
CA PHE A 22 34.92 33.90 -62.34
C PHE A 22 33.77 32.90 -62.05
N GLU A 23 33.30 32.17 -63.07
CA GLU A 23 32.30 31.11 -62.87
C GLU A 23 32.82 29.97 -61.99
N THR A 24 34.07 29.58 -62.16
CA THR A 24 34.70 28.52 -61.36
C THR A 24 34.84 28.95 -59.90
N MET A 25 35.22 30.20 -59.64
CA MET A 25 35.24 30.78 -58.30
C MET A 25 33.85 30.84 -57.68
N ILE A 26 32.82 31.26 -58.41
CA ILE A 26 31.44 31.28 -57.90
C ILE A 26 30.98 29.87 -57.51
N LYS A 27 31.26 28.86 -58.34
CA LYS A 27 30.95 27.46 -58.03
C LYS A 27 31.69 26.97 -56.78
N PHE A 28 32.95 27.35 -56.63
CA PHE A 28 33.74 27.02 -55.44
C PHE A 28 33.18 27.69 -54.17
N ILE A 29 32.86 28.99 -54.23
CA ILE A 29 32.29 29.73 -53.10
C ILE A 29 30.93 29.15 -52.68
N LYS A 30 30.07 28.83 -53.65
CA LYS A 30 28.78 28.16 -53.37
C LYS A 30 29.00 26.83 -52.67
N LYS A 31 29.85 25.95 -53.22
CA LYS A 31 30.16 24.64 -52.64
C LYS A 31 30.75 24.75 -51.23
N PHE A 32 31.62 25.74 -51.01
CA PHE A 32 32.23 25.98 -49.70
C PHE A 32 31.19 26.47 -48.67
N ARG A 33 30.34 27.42 -49.06
CA ARG A 33 29.23 27.91 -48.22
C ARG A 33 28.27 26.79 -47.86
N ASP A 34 27.85 25.99 -48.84
CA ASP A 34 26.88 24.92 -48.64
C ASP A 34 27.48 23.84 -47.69
N SER A 35 28.78 23.52 -47.84
CA SER A 35 29.48 22.62 -46.90
C SER A 35 29.56 23.16 -45.46
N ILE A 36 29.70 24.47 -45.28
CA ILE A 36 29.67 25.09 -43.93
C ILE A 36 28.25 25.00 -43.35
N LEU A 37 27.23 25.26 -44.17
CA LEU A 37 25.83 25.19 -43.77
C LEU A 37 25.45 23.77 -43.31
N ASP A 38 25.84 22.76 -44.09
CA ASP A 38 25.56 21.36 -43.79
C ASP A 38 26.20 20.93 -42.45
N LYS A 39 27.44 21.37 -42.18
CA LYS A 39 28.12 21.10 -40.91
C LYS A 39 27.44 21.79 -39.73
N ALA A 40 26.96 23.03 -39.91
CA ALA A 40 26.25 23.76 -38.87
C ALA A 40 24.87 23.13 -38.55
N ILE A 41 24.16 22.66 -39.58
CA ILE A 41 22.90 21.93 -39.44
C ILE A 41 23.13 20.62 -38.69
N ALA A 42 24.13 19.83 -39.12
CA ALA A 42 24.46 18.56 -38.46
C ALA A 42 24.85 18.74 -36.98
N TYR A 43 25.65 19.75 -36.67
CA TYR A 43 26.00 20.09 -35.28
C TYR A 43 24.79 20.49 -34.44
N THR A 44 23.86 21.24 -35.03
CA THR A 44 22.64 21.67 -34.34
C THR A 44 21.69 20.51 -34.09
N GLN A 45 21.51 19.63 -35.08
CA GLN A 45 20.66 18.44 -34.96
C GLN A 45 21.21 17.47 -33.90
N ASP A 46 22.51 17.16 -33.93
CA ASP A 46 23.15 16.30 -32.91
C ASP A 46 22.98 16.86 -31.49
N LYS A 47 23.00 18.19 -31.34
CA LYS A 47 22.77 18.83 -30.04
C LYS A 47 21.31 18.73 -29.60
N VAL A 48 20.35 18.87 -30.51
CA VAL A 48 18.91 18.71 -30.21
C VAL A 48 18.60 17.27 -29.84
N ASP A 49 19.09 16.30 -30.62
CA ASP A 49 18.87 14.87 -30.38
C ASP A 49 19.41 14.44 -29.01
N LYS A 50 20.58 14.97 -28.59
CA LYS A 50 21.14 14.74 -27.25
C LYS A 50 20.29 15.36 -26.14
N MET A 51 19.77 16.56 -26.34
CA MET A 51 18.89 17.22 -25.37
C MET A 51 17.53 16.53 -25.22
N GLU A 52 17.00 15.94 -26.29
CA GLU A 52 15.77 15.14 -26.25
C GLU A 52 16.00 13.80 -25.55
N ALA A 53 17.10 13.11 -25.86
CA ALA A 53 17.49 11.86 -25.18
C ALA A 53 17.71 12.05 -23.67
N GLU A 54 18.37 13.14 -23.25
CA GLU A 54 18.55 13.47 -21.83
C GLU A 54 17.21 13.75 -21.13
N LYS A 55 16.26 14.42 -21.79
CA LYS A 55 14.92 14.68 -21.24
C LYS A 55 14.10 13.39 -21.08
N ASP A 56 14.15 12.51 -22.06
CA ASP A 56 13.42 11.23 -22.01
C ASP A 56 13.98 10.30 -20.92
N ASP A 57 15.31 10.24 -20.78
CA ASP A 57 15.97 9.45 -19.72
C ASP A 57 15.68 10.02 -18.32
N THR A 58 15.72 11.35 -18.16
CA THR A 58 15.37 12.02 -16.90
C THR A 58 13.91 11.76 -16.52
N ASN A 59 12.98 11.87 -17.47
CA ASN A 59 11.56 11.59 -17.27
C ASN A 59 11.31 10.11 -16.90
N TRP A 60 12.00 9.16 -17.56
CA TRP A 60 11.91 7.74 -17.24
C TRP A 60 12.43 7.43 -15.82
N HIS A 61 13.56 8.02 -15.43
CA HIS A 61 14.13 7.86 -14.09
C HIS A 61 13.24 8.46 -12.99
N GLU A 62 12.69 9.66 -13.20
CA GLU A 62 11.78 10.32 -12.26
C GLU A 62 10.47 9.53 -12.09
N VAL A 63 9.86 9.07 -13.19
CA VAL A 63 8.66 8.23 -13.15
C VAL A 63 8.91 6.91 -12.44
N ASN A 64 10.06 6.25 -12.69
CA ASN A 64 10.41 5.02 -11.99
C ASN A 64 10.69 5.23 -10.50
N GLN A 65 11.32 6.33 -10.13
CA GLN A 65 11.52 6.69 -8.73
C GLN A 65 10.18 6.97 -8.03
N ALA A 66 9.28 7.73 -8.65
CA ALA A 66 7.95 7.99 -8.15
C ALA A 66 7.13 6.70 -7.98
N ASN A 67 7.17 5.80 -8.97
CA ASN A 67 6.52 4.49 -8.90
C ASN A 67 7.09 3.63 -7.76
N LYS A 68 8.41 3.65 -7.55
CA LYS A 68 9.06 2.95 -6.45
C LYS A 68 8.62 3.50 -5.09
N ILE A 69 8.54 4.83 -4.93
CA ILE A 69 8.07 5.48 -3.70
C ILE A 69 6.58 5.16 -3.44
N ALA A 70 5.73 5.26 -4.46
CA ALA A 70 4.31 4.94 -4.36
C ALA A 70 4.10 3.47 -3.95
N GLN A 71 4.90 2.55 -4.51
CA GLN A 71 4.84 1.14 -4.13
C GLN A 71 5.29 0.91 -2.69
N GLN A 72 6.37 1.57 -2.23
CA GLN A 72 6.81 1.49 -0.83
C GLN A 72 5.74 2.02 0.12
N PHE A 73 5.06 3.12 -0.23
CA PHE A 73 3.99 3.67 0.56
C PHE A 73 2.81 2.70 0.68
N LYS A 74 2.37 2.11 -0.43
CA LYS A 74 1.34 1.07 -0.45
C LYS A 74 1.73 -0.12 0.42
N ASN A 75 2.97 -0.59 0.32
CA ASN A 75 3.46 -1.71 1.15
C ASN A 75 3.38 -1.36 2.65
N ARG A 76 3.81 -0.16 3.05
CA ARG A 76 3.72 0.28 4.46
C ARG A 76 2.28 0.39 4.94
N GLN A 77 1.35 0.80 4.09
CA GLN A 77 -0.08 0.83 4.43
C GLN A 77 -0.59 -0.59 4.71
N ILE A 78 -0.27 -1.56 3.83
CA ILE A 78 -0.65 -2.97 4.01
C ILE A 78 -0.06 -3.53 5.31
N GLU A 79 1.23 -3.32 5.56
CA GLU A 79 1.89 -3.74 6.81
C GLU A 79 1.21 -3.11 8.05
N SER A 80 0.83 -1.83 7.98
CA SER A 80 0.13 -1.16 9.08
C SER A 80 -1.26 -1.74 9.35
N LEU A 81 -1.99 -2.11 8.30
CA LEU A 81 -3.30 -2.77 8.44
C LEU A 81 -3.14 -4.16 9.05
N ILE A 82 -2.18 -4.94 8.56
CA ILE A 82 -1.88 -6.28 9.10
C ILE A 82 -1.48 -6.19 10.58
N MET A 83 -0.64 -5.21 10.93
CA MET A 83 -0.21 -5.01 12.33
C MET A 83 -1.42 -4.78 13.24
N LYS A 84 -2.35 -3.91 12.83
CA LYS A 84 -3.58 -3.61 13.58
C LYS A 84 -4.49 -4.84 13.72
N LEU A 85 -4.56 -5.69 12.70
CA LEU A 85 -5.29 -6.96 12.79
C LEU A 85 -4.64 -7.90 13.82
N ILE A 86 -3.32 -8.08 13.76
CA ILE A 86 -2.56 -8.92 14.71
C ILE A 86 -2.75 -8.42 16.14
N GLU A 87 -2.63 -7.11 16.36
CA GLU A 87 -2.84 -6.50 17.67
C GLU A 87 -4.27 -6.70 18.18
N SER A 88 -5.27 -6.43 17.34
CA SER A 88 -6.67 -6.51 17.73
C SER A 88 -7.08 -7.95 18.02
N HIS A 89 -6.67 -8.90 17.17
CA HIS A 89 -6.89 -10.33 17.38
C HIS A 89 -6.37 -10.79 18.74
N TYR A 90 -5.13 -10.43 19.07
CA TYR A 90 -4.53 -10.83 20.34
C TYR A 90 -5.26 -10.25 21.55
N ILE A 91 -5.68 -8.97 21.47
CA ILE A 91 -6.44 -8.32 22.54
C ILE A 91 -7.83 -8.98 22.69
N ILE A 92 -8.53 -9.23 21.57
CA ILE A 92 -9.82 -9.92 21.54
C ILE A 92 -9.71 -11.31 22.19
N GLN A 93 -8.63 -12.04 21.91
CA GLN A 93 -8.41 -13.38 22.46
C GLN A 93 -8.20 -13.42 23.97
N SER A 94 -7.73 -12.33 24.59
CA SER A 94 -7.29 -12.33 25.99
C SER A 94 -8.07 -11.40 26.90
N THR A 95 -8.88 -10.49 26.35
CA THR A 95 -9.61 -9.52 27.15
C THR A 95 -10.76 -10.16 27.92
N LYS A 96 -10.91 -9.74 29.17
CA LYS A 96 -12.11 -9.93 30.01
C LYS A 96 -12.96 -8.67 30.12
N ASN A 97 -12.48 -7.57 29.56
CA ASN A 97 -13.17 -6.28 29.56
C ASN A 97 -14.07 -6.21 28.33
N PHE A 98 -15.37 -6.07 28.57
CA PHE A 98 -16.38 -6.07 27.53
C PHE A 98 -16.29 -4.86 26.58
N GLU A 99 -16.01 -3.67 27.09
CA GLU A 99 -15.84 -2.47 26.25
C GLU A 99 -14.61 -2.58 25.36
N THR A 100 -13.52 -3.12 25.91
CA THR A 100 -12.32 -3.42 25.12
C THR A 100 -12.62 -4.44 24.02
N PHE A 101 -13.40 -5.50 24.34
CA PHE A 101 -13.83 -6.47 23.33
C PHE A 101 -14.59 -5.79 22.20
N LYS A 102 -15.65 -5.02 22.49
CA LYS A 102 -16.47 -4.32 21.48
C LYS A 102 -15.61 -3.42 20.59
N SER A 103 -14.80 -2.56 21.20
CA SER A 103 -13.95 -1.62 20.48
C SER A 103 -12.94 -2.33 19.57
N ARG A 104 -12.31 -3.41 20.06
CA ARG A 104 -11.29 -4.14 19.30
C ARG A 104 -11.89 -5.04 18.24
N TYR A 105 -13.05 -5.65 18.49
CA TYR A 105 -13.78 -6.42 17.49
C TYR A 105 -14.19 -5.53 16.31
N ASN A 106 -14.78 -4.35 16.57
CA ASN A 106 -15.13 -3.40 15.51
C ASN A 106 -13.89 -2.97 14.71
N LEU A 107 -12.79 -2.60 15.39
CA LEU A 107 -11.55 -2.27 14.72
C LEU A 107 -11.00 -3.43 13.87
N PHE A 108 -11.06 -4.66 14.40
CA PHE A 108 -10.62 -5.85 13.68
C PHE A 108 -11.45 -6.04 12.41
N TYR A 109 -12.78 -5.95 12.51
CA TYR A 109 -13.69 -6.12 11.38
C TYR A 109 -13.51 -5.04 10.31
N ASP A 110 -13.39 -3.77 10.72
CA ASP A 110 -13.12 -2.66 9.81
C ASP A 110 -11.83 -2.89 9.01
N LYS A 111 -10.76 -3.29 9.70
CA LYS A 111 -9.46 -3.54 9.04
C LYS A 111 -9.46 -4.81 8.21
N LEU A 112 -10.26 -5.81 8.58
CA LEU A 112 -10.41 -7.01 7.79
C LEU A 112 -11.09 -6.68 6.46
N ASN A 113 -12.15 -5.87 6.47
CA ASN A 113 -12.83 -5.41 5.26
C ASN A 113 -11.92 -4.59 4.34
N GLU A 114 -10.97 -3.84 4.88
CA GLU A 114 -9.93 -3.14 4.10
C GLU A 114 -8.92 -4.12 3.46
N ILE A 115 -8.68 -5.28 4.08
CA ILE A 115 -7.68 -6.27 3.66
C ILE A 115 -8.26 -7.31 2.68
N LEU A 116 -9.52 -7.72 2.83
CA LEU A 116 -10.13 -8.76 1.98
C LEU A 116 -9.96 -8.51 0.47
N PRO A 117 -10.13 -7.28 -0.06
CA PRO A 117 -9.97 -7.01 -1.50
C PRO A 117 -8.53 -7.17 -2.01
N ILE A 118 -7.53 -7.09 -1.13
CA ILE A 118 -6.10 -7.14 -1.49
C ILE A 118 -5.42 -8.44 -1.05
N LYS A 119 -6.13 -9.29 -0.30
CA LYS A 119 -5.62 -10.55 0.28
C LYS A 119 -5.12 -11.53 -0.77
N GLU A 120 -5.81 -11.63 -1.91
CA GLU A 120 -5.43 -12.50 -3.04
C GLU A 120 -4.22 -11.99 -3.83
N GLY A 121 -3.72 -10.79 -3.51
CA GLY A 121 -2.52 -10.24 -4.12
C GLY A 121 -1.27 -11.04 -3.74
N TRP A 122 -0.41 -11.31 -4.72
CA TRP A 122 0.84 -12.08 -4.57
C TRP A 122 1.78 -11.60 -3.45
N ARG A 123 1.63 -10.36 -2.95
CA ARG A 123 2.44 -9.77 -1.87
C ARG A 123 1.81 -9.81 -0.48
N PHE A 124 0.53 -10.14 -0.35
CA PHE A 124 -0.13 -10.10 0.97
C PHE A 124 0.50 -11.10 1.94
N LYS A 125 0.75 -12.33 1.47
CA LYS A 125 1.37 -13.38 2.27
C LYS A 125 2.76 -12.98 2.78
N ASP A 126 3.58 -12.37 1.94
CA ASP A 126 4.91 -11.90 2.31
C ASP A 126 4.83 -10.75 3.32
N ALA A 127 3.98 -9.75 3.05
CA ALA A 127 3.73 -8.64 3.96
C ALA A 127 3.19 -9.12 5.33
N PHE A 128 2.37 -10.17 5.32
CA PHE A 128 1.86 -10.79 6.54
C PHE A 128 2.98 -11.46 7.34
N ASN A 129 3.80 -12.29 6.70
CA ASN A 129 4.92 -12.98 7.35
C ASN A 129 5.93 -11.99 7.93
N ASP A 130 6.27 -10.94 7.18
CA ASP A 130 7.17 -9.88 7.63
C ASP A 130 6.60 -9.13 8.83
N THR A 131 5.33 -8.76 8.77
CA THR A 131 4.65 -8.05 9.86
C THR A 131 4.50 -8.93 11.10
N ALA A 132 4.15 -10.21 10.94
CA ALA A 132 4.08 -11.18 12.02
C ALA A 132 5.45 -11.39 12.69
N THR A 133 6.53 -11.39 11.90
CA THR A 133 7.91 -11.46 12.42
C THR A 133 8.25 -10.20 13.22
N LYS A 134 7.94 -9.01 12.69
CA LYS A 134 8.11 -7.73 13.41
C LYS A 134 7.34 -7.73 14.72
N TYR A 135 6.10 -8.23 14.72
CA TYR A 135 5.27 -8.31 15.91
C TYR A 135 5.87 -9.22 16.99
N LYS A 136 6.39 -10.40 16.61
CA LYS A 136 7.10 -11.31 17.53
C LYS A 136 8.37 -10.71 18.11
N LEU A 137 9.05 -9.84 17.36
CA LEU A 137 10.22 -9.12 17.86
C LEU A 137 9.84 -8.05 18.88
N MET A 138 8.66 -7.43 18.76
CA MET A 138 8.14 -6.48 19.75
C MET A 138 7.57 -7.18 20.99
N TYR A 139 6.97 -8.36 20.81
CA TYR A 139 6.30 -9.14 21.86
C TYR A 139 6.71 -10.62 21.79
N HIS A 140 7.83 -10.95 22.45
CA HIS A 140 8.51 -12.25 22.35
C HIS A 140 7.67 -13.47 22.76
N ASP A 141 6.60 -13.28 23.52
CA ASP A 141 5.71 -14.31 24.05
C ASP A 141 4.47 -14.57 23.18
N ARG A 142 4.25 -13.81 22.10
CA ARG A 142 3.00 -13.85 21.33
C ARG A 142 3.08 -14.77 20.11
N ASN A 143 2.16 -15.73 20.04
CA ASN A 143 2.04 -16.65 18.91
C ASN A 143 1.13 -16.07 17.81
N THR A 144 1.70 -15.70 16.67
CA THR A 144 0.96 -15.16 15.51
C THR A 144 0.34 -16.23 14.59
N ILE A 145 0.55 -17.52 14.87
CA ILE A 145 -0.01 -18.62 14.04
C ILE A 145 -1.54 -18.65 14.12
N ALA A 146 -2.12 -18.30 15.28
CA ALA A 146 -3.56 -18.32 15.48
C ALA A 146 -4.28 -17.35 14.52
N ILE A 147 -3.84 -16.09 14.46
CA ILE A 147 -4.43 -15.11 13.54
C ILE A 147 -4.21 -15.50 12.08
N GLN A 148 -3.06 -16.07 11.72
CA GLN A 148 -2.84 -16.50 10.35
C GLN A 148 -3.89 -17.52 9.89
N LYS A 149 -4.18 -18.52 10.73
CA LYS A 149 -5.21 -19.53 10.46
C LYS A 149 -6.61 -18.92 10.38
N ASP A 150 -6.93 -18.04 11.33
CA ASP A 150 -8.23 -17.36 11.36
C ASP A 150 -8.41 -16.48 10.11
N LEU A 151 -7.35 -15.85 9.59
CA LEU A 151 -7.42 -15.07 8.36
C LEU A 151 -7.53 -15.93 7.10
N GLU A 152 -6.86 -17.09 7.04
CA GLU A 152 -6.92 -17.98 5.88
C GLU A 152 -8.34 -18.47 5.60
N ASN A 153 -9.05 -18.90 6.64
CA ASN A 153 -10.42 -19.43 6.57
C ASN A 153 -11.38 -18.63 7.47
N PHE A 154 -11.44 -17.31 7.26
CA PHE A 154 -12.22 -16.44 8.14
C PHE A 154 -13.72 -16.73 8.02
N ASN A 155 -14.32 -17.18 9.12
CA ASN A 155 -15.75 -17.19 9.33
C ASN A 155 -16.08 -16.17 10.43
N GLU A 156 -16.83 -15.14 10.07
CA GLU A 156 -17.17 -14.04 10.97
C GLU A 156 -17.95 -14.51 12.19
N SER A 157 -18.95 -15.38 11.99
CA SER A 157 -19.80 -15.91 13.06
C SER A 157 -18.98 -16.73 14.03
N ASP A 158 -18.20 -17.70 13.51
CA ASP A 158 -17.37 -18.57 14.36
C ASP A 158 -16.32 -17.77 15.14
N PHE A 159 -15.69 -16.79 14.48
CA PHE A 159 -14.70 -15.93 15.11
C PHE A 159 -15.33 -15.08 16.22
N PHE A 160 -16.46 -14.42 15.93
CA PHE A 160 -17.18 -13.63 16.90
C PHE A 160 -17.62 -14.46 18.09
N GLU A 161 -18.36 -15.54 17.88
CA GLU A 161 -18.92 -16.37 18.94
C GLU A 161 -17.84 -16.95 19.86
N LYS A 162 -16.76 -17.49 19.28
CA LYS A 162 -15.61 -18.02 20.03
C LYS A 162 -15.02 -16.97 20.95
N HIS A 163 -14.74 -15.78 20.43
CA HIS A 163 -14.04 -14.75 21.18
C HIS A 163 -14.96 -13.99 22.15
N PHE A 164 -16.22 -13.81 21.78
CA PHE A 164 -17.26 -13.23 22.63
C PHE A 164 -17.50 -14.10 23.87
N PHE A 165 -17.70 -15.41 23.66
CA PHE A 165 -17.84 -16.36 24.76
C PHE A 165 -16.60 -16.38 25.66
N ASN A 166 -15.40 -16.39 25.06
CA ASN A 166 -14.18 -16.36 25.84
C ASN A 166 -14.06 -15.09 26.71
N CYS A 167 -14.43 -13.92 26.19
CA CYS A 167 -14.46 -12.68 26.97
C CYS A 167 -15.43 -12.77 28.16
N ALA A 168 -16.65 -13.27 27.93
CA ALA A 168 -17.65 -13.47 28.99
C ALA A 168 -17.17 -14.47 30.04
N ASN A 169 -16.61 -15.60 29.60
CA ASN A 169 -16.10 -16.65 30.48
C ASN A 169 -14.92 -16.16 31.34
N LEU A 170 -13.96 -15.43 30.77
CA LEU A 170 -12.85 -14.84 31.53
C LEU A 170 -13.33 -13.82 32.57
N TYR A 171 -14.37 -13.04 32.24
CA TYR A 171 -15.00 -12.14 33.20
C TYR A 171 -15.61 -12.91 34.37
N VAL A 172 -16.38 -13.97 34.09
CA VAL A 172 -17.03 -14.83 35.09
C VAL A 172 -16.00 -15.50 35.99
N LEU A 173 -14.94 -16.09 35.43
CA LEU A 173 -13.86 -16.69 36.20
C LEU A 173 -13.21 -15.69 37.18
N GLU A 174 -12.96 -14.46 36.73
CA GLU A 174 -12.45 -13.41 37.60
C GLU A 174 -13.44 -13.05 38.72
N GLN A 175 -14.73 -12.92 38.39
CA GLN A 175 -15.74 -12.61 39.40
C GLN A 175 -15.92 -13.73 40.41
N ASN A 176 -15.84 -15.00 39.99
CA ASN A 176 -15.94 -16.16 40.88
C ASN A 176 -14.83 -16.18 41.91
N SER A 177 -13.59 -15.96 41.47
CA SER A 177 -12.46 -15.82 42.38
C SER A 177 -12.68 -14.68 43.39
N LYS A 178 -13.26 -13.55 42.96
CA LYS A 178 -13.61 -12.44 43.85
C LYS A 178 -14.76 -12.78 44.80
N ILE A 179 -15.74 -13.56 44.37
CA ILE A 179 -16.88 -14.02 45.19
C ILE A 179 -16.39 -14.96 46.29
N GLU A 180 -15.55 -15.93 45.95
CA GLU A 180 -14.98 -16.90 46.90
C GLU A 180 -14.14 -16.22 48.00
N ALA A 181 -13.45 -15.12 47.66
CA ALA A 181 -12.67 -14.35 48.60
C ALA A 181 -13.52 -13.54 49.63
N LEU A 182 -14.84 -13.42 49.43
CA LEU A 182 -15.71 -12.65 50.32
C LEU A 182 -16.14 -13.47 51.55
N LYS A 183 -16.17 -12.82 52.70
CA LYS A 183 -16.46 -13.47 54.00
C LYS A 183 -17.96 -13.68 54.29
N THR A 184 -18.84 -12.86 53.72
CA THR A 184 -20.26 -12.86 54.07
C THR A 184 -21.12 -13.26 52.88
N GLU A 185 -22.16 -14.06 53.14
CA GLU A 185 -23.10 -14.49 52.09
C GLU A 185 -23.82 -13.31 51.44
N LYS A 186 -24.14 -12.25 52.20
CA LYS A 186 -24.71 -11.02 51.64
C LYS A 186 -23.77 -10.35 50.63
N ALA A 187 -22.47 -10.26 50.92
CA ALA A 187 -21.52 -9.67 49.98
C ALA A 187 -21.33 -10.53 48.73
N LYS A 188 -21.33 -11.87 48.90
CA LYS A 188 -21.30 -12.83 47.78
C LYS A 188 -22.51 -12.65 46.88
N GLN A 189 -23.72 -12.62 47.46
CA GLN A 189 -24.95 -12.44 46.69
C GLN A 189 -24.95 -11.11 45.92
N ASN A 190 -24.61 -10.00 46.57
CA ASN A 190 -24.50 -8.70 45.89
C ASN A 190 -23.49 -8.71 44.73
N ARG A 191 -22.46 -9.56 44.80
CA ARG A 191 -21.46 -9.69 43.73
C ARG A 191 -21.96 -10.61 42.61
N LYS A 192 -22.70 -11.68 42.93
CA LYS A 192 -23.41 -12.51 41.95
C LYS A 192 -24.44 -11.71 41.17
N ASP A 193 -25.22 -10.87 41.83
CA ASP A 193 -26.20 -10.00 41.16
C ASP A 193 -25.52 -9.06 40.16
N LYS A 194 -24.34 -8.52 40.51
CA LYS A 194 -23.52 -7.70 39.60
C LYS A 194 -22.93 -8.51 38.44
N LEU A 195 -22.54 -9.76 38.69
CA LEU A 195 -22.10 -10.68 37.64
C LEU A 195 -23.25 -10.93 36.66
N ASN A 196 -24.42 -11.31 37.16
CA ASN A 196 -25.61 -11.59 36.35
C ASN A 196 -26.03 -10.35 35.54
N SER A 197 -26.07 -9.17 36.17
CA SER A 197 -26.32 -7.91 35.47
C SER A 197 -25.30 -7.64 34.36
N LYS A 198 -24.03 -8.01 34.55
CA LYS A 198 -23.03 -7.87 33.49
C LYS A 198 -23.29 -8.87 32.36
N ILE A 199 -23.68 -10.11 32.66
CA ILE A 199 -24.07 -11.10 31.64
C ILE A 199 -25.30 -10.62 30.87
N ASP A 200 -26.27 -9.98 31.53
CA ASP A 200 -27.41 -9.34 30.84
C ASP A 200 -26.94 -8.27 29.84
N GLU A 201 -25.89 -7.51 30.14
CA GLU A 201 -25.29 -6.58 29.17
C GLU A 201 -24.64 -7.30 27.96
N PHE A 202 -24.01 -8.47 28.17
CA PHE A 202 -23.50 -9.28 27.05
C PHE A 202 -24.66 -9.80 26.19
N LEU A 203 -25.72 -10.32 26.80
CA LEU A 203 -26.91 -10.82 26.09
C LEU A 203 -27.62 -9.71 25.31
N ALA A 204 -27.81 -8.54 25.93
CA ALA A 204 -28.40 -7.38 25.28
C ALA A 204 -27.62 -6.97 24.03
N TYR A 205 -26.28 -6.96 24.11
CA TYR A 205 -25.45 -6.66 22.95
C TYR A 205 -25.58 -7.69 21.82
N LEU A 206 -25.71 -8.99 22.14
CA LEU A 206 -25.97 -10.02 21.13
C LEU A 206 -27.29 -9.79 20.41
N SER A 207 -28.35 -9.48 21.15
CA SER A 207 -29.66 -9.20 20.55
C SER A 207 -29.66 -7.89 19.75
N ASP A 208 -29.17 -6.81 20.33
CA ASP A 208 -29.25 -5.47 19.75
C ASP A 208 -28.33 -5.29 18.53
N SER A 209 -27.15 -5.91 18.54
CA SER A 209 -26.13 -5.69 17.50
C SER A 209 -26.05 -6.81 16.46
N PHE A 210 -26.44 -8.03 16.83
CA PHE A 210 -26.28 -9.22 15.97
C PHE A 210 -27.58 -10.01 15.76
N GLY A 211 -28.68 -9.62 16.42
CA GLY A 211 -29.99 -10.23 16.21
C GLY A 211 -30.17 -11.61 16.83
N TYR A 212 -29.29 -12.03 17.75
CA TYR A 212 -29.49 -13.28 18.49
C TYR A 212 -30.69 -13.16 19.43
N SER A 213 -31.42 -14.26 19.55
CA SER A 213 -32.61 -14.44 20.38
C SER A 213 -32.38 -15.49 21.46
N ASP A 214 -33.31 -15.58 22.39
CA ASP A 214 -33.37 -16.59 23.45
C ASP A 214 -33.44 -18.04 22.93
N ASN A 215 -33.86 -18.24 21.68
CA ASN A 215 -33.92 -19.56 21.05
C ASN A 215 -32.59 -19.98 20.40
N ASP A 216 -31.60 -19.08 20.34
CA ASP A 216 -30.29 -19.39 19.75
C ASP A 216 -29.41 -20.13 20.76
N LEU A 217 -28.84 -21.28 20.33
CA LEU A 217 -27.96 -22.09 21.16
C LEU A 217 -26.76 -21.30 21.72
N PHE A 218 -26.25 -20.34 20.95
CA PHE A 218 -25.16 -19.49 21.40
C PHE A 218 -25.60 -18.48 22.47
N PHE A 219 -26.82 -17.94 22.36
CA PHE A 219 -27.39 -17.06 23.38
C PHE A 219 -27.58 -17.83 24.70
N GLU A 220 -28.17 -19.03 24.63
CA GLU A 220 -28.32 -19.92 25.78
C GLU A 220 -26.97 -20.25 26.44
N LYS A 221 -25.93 -20.47 25.64
CA LYS A 221 -24.57 -20.72 26.13
C LYS A 221 -24.00 -19.55 26.94
N ILE A 222 -24.31 -18.31 26.57
CA ILE A 222 -23.91 -17.12 27.34
C ILE A 222 -24.80 -16.95 28.57
N GLU A 223 -26.09 -17.21 28.46
CA GLU A 223 -27.03 -17.14 29.58
C GLU A 223 -26.66 -18.13 30.69
N ASN A 224 -26.22 -19.33 30.33
CA ASN A 224 -25.75 -20.37 31.24
C ASN A 224 -24.48 -19.98 32.05
N LEU A 225 -23.89 -18.81 31.80
CA LEU A 225 -22.81 -18.25 32.62
C LEU A 225 -23.30 -17.51 33.88
N LYS A 226 -24.62 -17.26 34.01
CA LYS A 226 -25.23 -16.68 35.21
C LYS A 226 -25.09 -17.60 36.44
N GLN A 227 -25.19 -17.02 37.64
CA GLN A 227 -25.05 -17.69 38.95
C GLN A 227 -26.24 -17.57 39.88
#